data_AF-A0A5D0S8S8-F1
#
_entry.id   AF-A0A5D0S8S8-F1
#
_cell.length_a   1.000
_cell.length_b   1.000
_cell.length_c   1.000
_cell.angle_alpha   90.00
_cell.angle_beta   90.00
_cell.angle_gamma   90.00
#
_symmetry.space_group_name_H-M   'P 1'
#
loop_
_entity.id
_entity.type
_entity.pdbx_description
1 polymer ?
#
loop_
_entity_poly.entity_id
_entity_poly.type
_entity_poly.pdbx_seq_one_letter_code
_entity_poly.pdbx_strand_id
1 'polypeptide(L)'
;MTKDVENHRANSELVIAAILSALWERGFQSDGFQFADTKLDRELSHYYDACFLWLIDEGLVRVGNHQRYSSGEPMDVTRPALTAKGFEILGRVHPGDKQTIGSKLGETLKAGGRSAGRQAVSEVVGLGIEFAAKYYAGNS
;
A
#
# COMPACT_ATOMS: atom_id res chain seq x y z
N MET A 1 -30.31 -1.60 -18.98
CA MET A 1 -29.31 -0.54 -18.75
C MET A 1 -28.76 -0.75 -17.35
N THR A 2 -27.85 -1.71 -17.22
CA THR A 2 -27.25 -2.10 -15.95
C THR A 2 -26.23 -1.03 -15.63
N LYS A 3 -26.54 -0.14 -14.68
CA LYS A 3 -25.57 0.82 -14.15
C LYS A 3 -24.37 0.00 -13.69
N ASP A 4 -23.21 0.24 -14.31
CA ASP A 4 -21.93 -0.10 -13.72
C ASP A 4 -22.02 0.31 -12.25
N VAL A 5 -22.02 -0.70 -11.37
CA VAL A 5 -21.74 -0.46 -9.97
C VAL A 5 -20.34 0.14 -10.00
N GLU A 6 -20.27 1.46 -9.84
CA GLU A 6 -19.01 2.17 -9.61
C GLU A 6 -18.24 1.32 -8.60
N ASN A 7 -17.20 0.63 -9.07
CA ASN A 7 -16.63 -0.49 -8.32
C ASN A 7 -15.72 0.08 -7.24
N HIS A 8 -16.34 0.61 -6.17
CA HIS A 8 -15.70 1.31 -5.07
C HIS A 8 -14.51 0.53 -4.52
N ARG A 9 -14.62 -0.80 -4.49
CA ARG A 9 -13.54 -1.69 -4.10
C ARG A 9 -12.36 -1.61 -5.07
N ALA A 10 -12.60 -1.85 -6.37
CA ALA A 10 -11.53 -1.81 -7.38
C ALA A 10 -10.87 -0.42 -7.43
N ASN A 11 -11.66 0.65 -7.31
CA ASN A 11 -11.15 2.02 -7.26
C ASN A 11 -10.28 2.27 -6.02
N SER A 12 -10.70 1.77 -4.85
CA SER A 12 -9.90 1.83 -3.62
C SER A 12 -8.59 1.04 -3.76
N GLU A 13 -8.64 -0.16 -4.34
CA GLU A 13 -7.45 -0.98 -4.61
C GLU A 13 -6.46 -0.26 -5.54
N LEU A 14 -6.96 0.41 -6.59
CA LEU A 14 -6.14 1.23 -7.49
C LEU A 14 -5.50 2.42 -6.77
N VAL A 15 -6.28 3.15 -5.97
CA VAL A 15 -5.79 4.32 -5.23
C VAL A 15 -4.73 3.92 -4.21
N ILE A 16 -4.96 2.83 -3.46
CA ILE A 16 -3.96 2.30 -2.52
C ILE A 16 -2.67 1.92 -3.25
N ALA A 17 -2.77 1.20 -4.38
CA ALA A 17 -1.60 0.81 -5.14
C ALA A 17 -0.80 2.02 -5.63
N ALA A 18 -1.49 3.06 -6.11
CA ALA A 18 -0.85 4.29 -6.57
C ALA A 18 -0.15 5.04 -5.43
N ILE A 19 -0.78 5.16 -4.25
CA ILE A 19 -0.14 5.78 -3.07
C ILE A 19 1.13 5.02 -2.68
N LEU A 20 1.05 3.70 -2.54
CA LEU A 20 2.19 2.88 -2.14
C LEU A 20 3.33 2.93 -3.17
N SER A 21 3.00 2.93 -4.47
CA SER A 21 3.99 3.03 -5.55
C SER A 21 4.69 4.39 -5.54
N ALA A 22 3.93 5.48 -5.41
CA ALA A 22 4.49 6.82 -5.36
C ALA A 22 5.40 7.00 -4.13
N LEU A 23 5.01 6.47 -2.97
CA LEU A 23 5.85 6.52 -1.76
C LEU A 23 7.12 5.66 -1.89
N TRP A 24 7.03 4.52 -2.58
CA TRP A 24 8.20 3.69 -2.88
C TRP A 24 9.18 4.41 -3.81
N GLU A 25 8.70 4.96 -4.92
CA GLU A 25 9.52 5.70 -5.90
C GLU A 25 10.17 6.93 -5.27
N ARG A 26 9.45 7.62 -4.38
CA ARG A 26 9.91 8.84 -3.72
C ARG A 26 10.99 8.60 -2.66
N GLY A 27 10.91 7.48 -1.94
CA GLY A 27 11.79 7.20 -0.80
C GLY A 27 11.52 8.12 0.41
N PHE A 28 12.50 8.25 1.31
CA PHE A 28 12.37 9.08 2.52
C PHE A 28 12.65 10.55 2.21
N GLN A 29 11.60 11.33 1.94
CA GLN A 29 11.71 12.78 1.71
C GLN A 29 10.98 13.60 2.78
N SER A 30 11.41 14.85 2.96
CA SER A 30 10.93 15.75 4.02
C SER A 30 9.77 16.66 3.61
N ASP A 31 9.39 16.62 2.34
CA ASP A 31 8.41 17.48 1.69
C ASP A 31 6.97 16.90 1.75
N GLY A 32 6.02 17.68 1.22
CA GLY A 32 4.60 17.33 1.20
C GLY A 32 4.24 16.35 0.10
N PHE A 33 3.24 15.53 0.34
CA PHE A 33 2.69 14.54 -0.59
C PHE A 33 1.22 14.81 -0.80
N GLN A 34 0.85 14.95 -2.07
CA GLN A 34 -0.49 15.35 -2.50
C GLN A 34 -1.07 14.32 -3.48
N PHE A 35 -2.37 14.43 -3.75
CA PHE A 35 -3.04 13.56 -4.73
C PHE A 35 -2.33 13.56 -6.09
N ALA A 36 -1.83 14.71 -6.55
CA ALA A 36 -1.13 14.83 -7.82
C ALA A 36 0.12 13.93 -7.92
N ASP A 37 0.76 13.61 -6.79
CA ASP A 37 1.95 12.74 -6.76
C ASP A 37 1.60 11.27 -7.11
N THR A 38 0.34 10.88 -6.98
CA THR A 38 -0.14 9.53 -7.31
C THR A 38 -0.33 9.29 -8.80
N LYS A 39 -0.33 10.36 -9.62
CA LYS A 39 -0.62 10.32 -11.07
C LYS A 39 -1.97 9.66 -11.41
N LEU A 40 -2.91 9.64 -10.48
CA LEU A 40 -4.26 9.14 -10.68
C LEU A 40 -5.16 10.16 -11.39
N ASP A 41 -6.17 9.67 -12.09
CA ASP A 41 -7.23 10.50 -12.64
C ASP A 41 -8.02 11.19 -11.54
N ARG A 42 -8.41 12.45 -11.77
CA ARG A 42 -9.14 13.27 -10.80
C ARG A 42 -10.44 12.62 -10.32
N GLU A 43 -11.04 11.77 -11.13
CA GLU A 43 -12.23 10.98 -10.77
C GLU A 43 -12.00 10.01 -9.61
N LEU A 44 -10.75 9.68 -9.27
CA LEU A 44 -10.41 8.82 -8.13
C LEU A 44 -10.10 9.61 -6.85
N SER A 45 -10.13 10.95 -6.92
CA SER A 45 -9.75 11.81 -5.79
C SER A 45 -10.61 11.63 -4.55
N HIS A 46 -11.89 11.26 -4.68
CA HIS A 46 -12.76 11.01 -3.53
C HIS A 46 -12.41 9.75 -2.72
N TYR A 47 -11.63 8.83 -3.28
CA TYR A 47 -11.13 7.65 -2.56
C TYR A 47 -9.82 7.93 -1.83
N TYR A 48 -9.09 8.98 -2.21
CA TYR A 48 -7.72 9.24 -1.77
C TYR A 48 -7.59 9.35 -0.25
N ASP A 49 -8.32 10.28 0.37
CA ASP A 49 -8.26 10.53 1.82
C ASP A 49 -8.52 9.23 2.60
N ALA A 50 -9.60 8.53 2.25
CA ALA A 50 -10.01 7.32 2.96
C ALA A 50 -8.97 6.19 2.81
N CYS A 51 -8.44 5.99 1.61
CA CYS A 51 -7.43 4.97 1.35
C CYS A 51 -6.11 5.28 2.08
N PHE A 52 -5.67 6.53 2.06
CA PHE A 52 -4.42 6.92 2.68
C PHE A 52 -4.51 6.89 4.20
N LEU A 53 -5.62 7.36 4.79
CA LEU A 53 -5.87 7.22 6.23
C LEU A 53 -5.89 5.75 6.65
N TRP A 54 -6.53 4.88 5.87
CA TRP A 54 -6.50 3.45 6.13
C TRP A 54 -5.07 2.87 6.09
N LEU A 55 -4.22 3.30 5.15
CA LEU A 55 -2.80 2.90 5.11
C LEU A 55 -2.01 3.36 6.35
N ILE A 56 -2.36 4.52 6.92
CA ILE A 56 -1.78 5.02 8.18
C ILE A 56 -2.24 4.16 9.35
N ASP A 57 -3.54 3.89 9.45
CA ASP A 57 -4.14 3.09 10.54
C ASP A 57 -3.63 1.65 10.54
N GLU A 58 -3.41 1.06 9.36
CA GLU A 58 -2.78 -0.24 9.21
C GLU A 58 -1.26 -0.24 9.48
N GLY A 59 -0.66 0.93 9.69
CA GLY A 59 0.76 1.10 9.93
C GLY A 59 1.62 0.74 8.71
N LEU A 60 1.08 0.83 7.49
CA LEU A 60 1.82 0.66 6.24
C LEU A 60 2.56 1.93 5.83
N VAL A 61 1.97 3.07 6.17
CA VAL A 61 2.55 4.40 5.97
C VAL A 61 2.63 5.09 7.32
N ARG A 62 3.75 5.75 7.60
CA ARG A 62 3.89 6.71 8.70
C ARG A 62 3.90 8.11 8.12
N VAL A 63 3.34 9.07 8.85
CA VAL A 63 3.29 10.48 8.43
C VAL A 63 3.75 11.36 9.57
N GLY A 64 4.32 12.53 9.24
CA GLY A 64 4.65 13.54 10.24
C GLY A 64 3.42 14.35 10.67
N ASN A 65 2.58 14.70 9.71
CA ASN A 65 1.31 15.39 9.89
C ASN A 65 0.45 15.18 8.63
N HIS A 66 -0.87 15.28 8.74
CA HIS A 66 -1.80 15.33 7.60
C HIS A 66 -2.87 16.39 7.86
N GLN A 67 -3.29 17.09 6.82
CA GLN A 67 -4.31 18.14 6.90
C GLN A 67 -5.40 17.90 5.87
N ARG A 68 -6.65 17.79 6.34
CA ARG A 68 -7.84 17.71 5.48
C ARG A 68 -8.42 19.09 5.27
N TYR A 69 -8.81 19.39 4.05
CA TYR A 69 -9.44 20.66 3.72
C TYR A 69 -10.96 20.56 3.77
N SER A 70 -11.62 21.58 4.33
CA SER A 70 -13.08 21.69 4.31
C SER A 70 -13.64 21.99 2.91
N SER A 71 -12.78 22.38 1.96
CA SER A 71 -13.10 22.58 0.54
C SER A 71 -13.45 21.28 -0.20
N GLY A 72 -13.20 20.12 0.41
CA GLY A 72 -13.31 18.81 -0.24
C GLY A 72 -12.13 18.50 -1.15
N GLU A 73 -11.08 19.32 -1.15
CA GLU A 73 -9.83 19.02 -1.82
C GLU A 73 -9.10 17.87 -1.12
N PRO A 74 -8.38 17.02 -1.88
CA PRO A 74 -7.59 15.94 -1.31
C PRO A 74 -6.63 16.43 -0.24
N MET A 75 -6.48 15.66 0.82
CA MET A 75 -5.62 16.03 1.94
C MET A 75 -4.15 16.19 1.52
N ASP A 76 -3.43 17.04 2.26
CA ASP A 76 -1.97 17.15 2.15
C ASP A 76 -1.30 16.39 3.30
N VAL A 77 -0.23 15.67 2.99
CA VAL A 77 0.48 14.80 3.92
C VAL A 77 1.95 15.19 3.98
N THR A 78 2.46 15.48 5.17
CA THR A 78 3.87 15.85 5.35
C THR A 78 4.72 14.67 5.78
N ARG A 79 5.90 14.54 5.17
CA ARG A 79 6.89 13.50 5.49
C ARG A 79 6.30 12.08 5.49
N PRO A 80 5.46 11.68 4.51
CA PRO A 80 5.01 10.31 4.46
C PRO A 80 6.16 9.38 4.10
N ALA A 81 6.17 8.22 4.72
CA ALA A 81 7.13 7.17 4.39
C ALA A 81 6.50 5.81 4.59
N LEU A 82 6.90 4.86 3.75
CA LEU A 82 6.60 3.46 3.99
C LEU A 82 7.26 3.01 5.30
N THR A 83 6.52 2.23 6.09
CA THR A 83 7.07 1.54 7.25
C THR A 83 7.77 0.24 6.81
N ALA A 84 8.46 -0.43 7.73
CA ALA A 84 8.96 -1.78 7.46
C ALA A 84 7.85 -2.74 6.98
N LYS A 85 6.64 -2.63 7.56
CA LYS A 85 5.45 -3.39 7.14
C LYS A 85 5.01 -3.03 5.72
N GLY A 86 5.02 -1.74 5.37
CA GLY A 86 4.73 -1.27 4.01
C GLY A 86 5.75 -1.79 2.98
N PHE A 87 7.03 -1.72 3.31
CA PHE A 87 8.10 -2.27 2.47
C PHE A 87 8.03 -3.78 2.32
N GLU A 88 7.66 -4.52 3.36
CA GLU A 88 7.51 -5.98 3.28
C GLU A 88 6.40 -6.38 2.29
N ILE A 89 5.27 -5.68 2.30
CA ILE A 89 4.18 -5.92 1.34
C ILE A 89 4.64 -5.65 -0.10
N LEU A 90 5.42 -4.59 -0.30
CA LEU A 90 5.94 -4.22 -1.62
C LEU A 90 7.11 -5.10 -2.08
N GLY A 91 7.97 -5.57 -1.17
CA GLY A 91 9.11 -6.44 -1.48
C GLY A 91 8.72 -7.84 -1.96
N ARG A 92 7.46 -8.24 -1.76
CA ARG A 92 6.84 -9.42 -2.39
C ARG A 92 6.45 -9.16 -3.86
N VAL A 93 6.55 -7.91 -4.32
CA VAL A 93 6.37 -7.46 -5.71
C VAL A 93 7.76 -7.18 -6.28
N HIS A 94 8.40 -8.19 -6.88
CA HIS A 94 9.67 -7.96 -7.57
C HIS A 94 9.48 -6.91 -8.68
N PRO A 95 10.39 -5.93 -8.85
CA PRO A 95 10.30 -4.89 -9.88
C PRO A 95 10.24 -5.41 -11.33
N GLY A 96 10.51 -6.71 -11.55
CA GLY A 96 10.45 -7.37 -12.84
C GLY A 96 9.17 -8.19 -13.11
N ASP A 97 8.30 -8.37 -12.11
CA ASP A 97 7.04 -9.08 -12.29
C ASP A 97 6.02 -8.14 -12.92
N LYS A 98 5.53 -8.49 -14.11
CA LYS A 98 4.47 -7.77 -14.85
C LYS A 98 3.11 -7.69 -14.12
N GLN A 99 3.01 -8.18 -12.89
CA GLN A 99 1.83 -7.99 -12.05
C GLN A 99 1.88 -6.64 -11.35
N THR A 100 0.82 -5.84 -11.49
CA THR A 100 0.71 -4.56 -10.80
C THR A 100 0.64 -4.79 -9.29
N ILE A 101 1.20 -3.85 -8.52
CA ILE A 101 1.12 -3.84 -7.05
C ILE A 101 -0.33 -4.03 -6.57
N GLY A 102 -1.31 -3.47 -7.30
CA GLY A 102 -2.74 -3.65 -7.03
C GLY A 102 -3.24 -5.09 -7.12
N SER A 103 -2.79 -5.89 -8.10
CA SER A 103 -3.21 -7.29 -8.23
C SER A 103 -2.67 -8.16 -7.09
N LYS A 104 -1.39 -8.02 -6.73
CA LYS A 104 -0.79 -8.76 -5.61
C LYS A 104 -1.32 -8.31 -4.25
N LEU A 105 -1.58 -7.01 -4.08
CA LEU A 105 -2.27 -6.50 -2.89
C LEU A 105 -3.69 -7.08 -2.79
N GLY A 106 -4.42 -7.11 -3.90
CA GLY A 106 -5.74 -7.73 -3.98
C GLY A 106 -5.73 -9.22 -3.63
N GLU A 107 -4.74 -9.98 -4.09
CA GLU A 107 -4.54 -11.40 -3.72
C GLU A 107 -4.21 -11.57 -2.24
N THR A 108 -3.32 -10.74 -1.70
CA THR A 108 -2.93 -10.75 -0.28
C THR A 108 -4.11 -10.43 0.63
N LEU A 109 -4.93 -9.45 0.26
CA LEU A 109 -6.14 -9.07 0.98
C LEU A 109 -7.27 -10.10 0.82
N LYS A 110 -7.38 -10.77 -0.34
CA LYS A 110 -8.33 -11.87 -0.56
C LYS A 110 -7.99 -13.12 0.24
N ALA A 111 -6.71 -13.42 0.43
CA ALA A 111 -6.24 -14.53 1.26
C ALA A 111 -6.49 -14.29 2.77
N GLY A 112 -6.64 -13.03 3.19
CA GLY A 112 -6.83 -12.64 4.59
C GLY A 112 -8.18 -12.00 4.87
N GLY A 113 -9.25 -12.80 5.04
CA GLY A 113 -10.46 -12.33 5.73
C GLY A 113 -10.14 -11.89 7.18
N ARG A 114 -10.98 -11.03 7.78
CA ARG A 114 -10.75 -10.20 9.00
C ARG A 114 -10.07 -10.84 10.25
N SER A 115 -9.89 -12.16 10.33
CA SER A 115 -9.13 -12.87 11.38
C SER A 115 -7.98 -13.74 10.85
N ALA A 116 -7.94 -14.01 9.54
CA ALA A 116 -6.90 -14.77 8.83
C ALA A 116 -5.71 -13.89 8.38
N GLY A 117 -5.89 -12.57 8.29
CA GLY A 117 -4.82 -11.64 7.90
C GLY A 117 -3.58 -11.71 8.80
N ARG A 118 -3.74 -11.90 10.12
CA ARG A 118 -2.60 -12.08 11.05
C ARG A 118 -1.91 -13.44 10.91
N GLN A 119 -2.66 -14.50 10.61
CA GLN A 119 -2.14 -15.87 10.52
C GLN A 119 -1.48 -16.15 9.17
N ALA A 120 -2.05 -15.62 8.07
CA ALA A 120 -1.42 -15.63 6.74
C ALA A 120 -0.15 -14.75 6.71
N VAL A 121 -0.12 -13.64 7.45
CA VAL A 121 1.11 -12.87 7.69
C VAL A 121 2.13 -13.71 8.46
N SER A 122 1.72 -14.48 9.47
CA SER A 122 2.61 -15.37 10.24
C SER A 122 3.13 -16.59 9.46
N GLU A 123 2.33 -17.20 8.58
CA GLU A 123 2.78 -18.33 7.75
C GLU A 123 3.84 -17.93 6.73
N VAL A 124 3.73 -16.72 6.17
CA VAL A 124 4.77 -16.19 5.28
C VAL A 124 6.03 -15.77 6.04
N VAL A 125 5.89 -15.30 7.28
CA VAL A 125 7.03 -15.08 8.20
C VAL A 125 7.76 -16.39 8.52
N GLY A 126 7.03 -17.52 8.66
CA GLY A 126 7.60 -18.84 8.93
C GLY A 126 8.49 -19.39 7.81
N LEU A 127 8.14 -19.15 6.54
CA LEU A 127 8.96 -19.54 5.39
C LEU A 127 10.29 -18.78 5.28
N GLY A 128 10.40 -17.60 5.91
CA GLY A 128 11.63 -16.81 5.98
C GLY A 128 12.71 -17.43 6.88
N ILE A 129 12.33 -18.20 7.91
CA ILE A 129 13.26 -18.81 8.86
C ILE A 129 14.01 -19.99 8.24
N GLU A 130 13.35 -20.80 7.39
CA GLU A 130 14.01 -21.92 6.68
C GLU A 130 14.95 -21.43 5.56
N PHE A 131 14.64 -20.30 4.92
CA PHE A 131 15.48 -19.74 3.86
C PHE A 131 16.72 -19.03 4.41
N ALA A 132 16.58 -18.30 5.54
CA ALA A 132 17.72 -17.72 6.25
C ALA A 132 18.66 -18.81 6.81
N ALA A 133 18.12 -19.91 7.32
CA ALA A 133 18.93 -21.03 7.80
C ALA A 133 19.76 -21.69 6.69
N LYS A 134 19.21 -21.84 5.48
CA LYS A 134 19.97 -22.35 4.31
C LYS A 134 21.02 -21.37 3.80
N TYR A 135 20.75 -20.07 3.86
CA TYR A 135 21.69 -19.05 3.36
C TYR A 135 22.91 -18.87 4.28
N TYR A 136 22.76 -19.07 5.60
CA TYR A 136 23.87 -19.01 6.55
C TYR A 136 24.58 -20.34 6.82
N ALA A 137 23.98 -21.49 6.46
CA ALA A 137 24.63 -22.80 6.57
C ALA A 137 25.44 -23.21 5.31
N GLY A 138 25.35 -22.45 4.21
CA GLY A 138 26.03 -22.73 2.95
C GLY A 138 27.35 -21.99 2.73
N ASN A 139 27.85 -21.26 3.74
CA ASN A 139 29.04 -20.41 3.62
C ASN A 139 30.11 -20.68 4.69
N SER A 140 30.19 -21.93 5.16
CA SER A 140 31.25 -22.43 6.05
C SER A 140 31.88 -23.68 5.49
#